data_AF-A0A5E4KIH0-F1
#
_entry.id   AF-A0A5E4KIH0-F1
#
_cell.length_a   1.000
_cell.length_b   1.000
_cell.length_c   1.000
_cell.angle_alpha   90.00
_cell.angle_beta   90.00
_cell.angle_gamma   90.00
#
_symmetry.space_group_name_H-M   'P 1'
#
loop_
_entity.id
_entity.type
_entity.pdbx_description
1 polymer ?
#
loop_
_entity_poly.entity_id
_entity_poly.type
_entity_poly.pdbx_seq_one_letter_code
_entity_poly.pdbx_strand_id
1 'polypeptide(L)' 'MKLFLSSKPYTTQDVFDLLTKEGFDVNYRGVSAMVGLMNTRLGILRIDVKGDHNIYSLKIEYKNVLKTIMDNY' A
#
# COMPACT_ATOMS: atom_id res chain seq x y z
N MET A 1 -7.86 -3.36 0.46
CA MET A 1 -6.71 -4.11 1.04
C MET A 1 -6.05 -5.12 0.10
N LYS A 2 -6.79 -5.73 -0.87
CA LYS A 2 -6.21 -6.67 -1.86
C LYS A 2 -5.08 -6.07 -2.71
N LEU A 3 -5.07 -4.75 -2.84
CA LEU A 3 -4.07 -3.96 -3.57
C LEU A 3 -2.62 -4.41 -3.30
N PHE A 4 -2.23 -4.57 -2.04
CA PHE A 4 -0.83 -4.87 -1.67
C PHE A 4 -0.48 -6.37 -1.71
N LEU A 5 -1.44 -7.26 -2.00
CA LEU A 5 -1.18 -8.71 -2.11
C LEU A 5 -0.56 -9.09 -3.46
N SER A 6 -0.89 -8.31 -4.50
CA SER A 6 -0.14 -8.31 -5.74
C SER A 6 1.27 -7.86 -5.37
N SER A 7 2.25 -8.76 -5.45
CA SER A 7 3.65 -8.52 -5.03
C SER A 7 4.39 -7.49 -5.88
N LYS A 8 3.63 -6.64 -6.59
CA LYS A 8 4.10 -5.52 -7.39
C LYS A 8 4.43 -4.34 -6.46
N PRO A 9 5.50 -3.60 -6.72
CA PRO A 9 5.73 -2.31 -6.08
C PRO A 9 4.72 -1.25 -6.55
N TYR A 10 4.37 -0.31 -5.68
CA TYR A 10 3.42 0.77 -5.94
C TYR A 10 4.02 2.11 -5.53
N THR A 11 3.73 3.17 -6.28
CA THR A 11 3.93 4.56 -5.83
C THR A 11 2.68 5.07 -5.10
N THR A 12 2.77 6.22 -4.43
CA THR A 12 1.59 6.91 -3.89
C THR A 12 0.56 7.19 -5.00
N GLN A 13 1.03 7.53 -6.21
CA GLN A 13 0.18 7.76 -7.37
C GLN A 13 -0.57 6.50 -7.78
N ASP A 14 0.12 5.36 -7.88
CA ASP A 14 -0.53 4.08 -8.24
C ASP A 14 -1.65 3.71 -7.26
N VAL A 15 -1.40 3.90 -5.94
CA VAL A 15 -2.40 3.63 -4.90
C VAL A 15 -3.58 4.58 -5.02
N PHE A 16 -3.33 5.87 -5.26
CA PHE A 16 -4.36 6.88 -5.43
C PHE A 16 -5.25 6.59 -6.65
N ASP A 17 -4.65 6.28 -7.79
CA ASP A 17 -5.38 5.97 -9.02
C ASP A 17 -6.24 4.71 -8.87
N LEU A 18 -5.73 3.68 -8.18
CA LEU A 18 -6.46 2.44 -7.94
C LEU A 18 -7.66 2.65 -7.02
N LEU A 19 -7.50 3.38 -5.91
CA LEU A 19 -8.60 3.69 -5.00
C LEU A 19 -9.67 4.55 -5.67
N THR A 20 -9.25 5.56 -6.44
CA THR A 20 -10.18 6.41 -7.20
C THR A 20 -10.94 5.59 -8.23
N LYS A 21 -10.26 4.68 -8.94
CA LYS A 21 -10.88 3.77 -9.92
C LYS A 21 -11.88 2.80 -9.28
N GLU A 22 -11.65 2.38 -8.04
CA GLU A 22 -12.58 1.56 -7.26
C GLU A 22 -13.77 2.37 -6.70
N GLY A 23 -13.81 3.68 -6.92
CA GLY A 23 -14.92 4.56 -6.52
C GLY A 23 -14.81 5.12 -5.10
N PHE A 24 -13.64 5.02 -4.46
CA PHE A 24 -13.42 5.64 -3.16
C PHE A 24 -13.23 7.16 -3.30
N ASP A 25 -13.90 7.93 -2.44
CA ASP A 25 -13.67 9.37 -2.30
C ASP A 25 -12.43 9.61 -1.43
N VAL A 26 -11.26 9.64 -2.08
CA VAL A 26 -9.97 9.87 -1.45
C VAL A 26 -9.25 11.03 -2.13
N ASN A 27 -8.41 11.73 -1.37
CA ASN A 27 -7.48 12.70 -1.93
C ASN A 27 -6.03 12.22 -1.81
N TYR A 28 -5.17 12.74 -2.69
CA TYR A 28 -3.77 12.32 -2.78
C TYR A 28 -3.01 12.46 -1.45
N ARG A 29 -3.25 13.53 -0.68
CA ARG A 29 -2.59 13.75 0.62
C ARG A 29 -3.00 12.70 1.64
N GLY A 30 -4.28 12.34 1.68
CA GLY A 30 -4.80 11.26 2.52
C GLY A 30 -4.19 9.92 2.16
N VAL A 31 -4.04 9.63 0.86
CA VAL A 31 -3.36 8.41 0.38
C VAL A 31 -1.88 8.40 0.79
N SER A 32 -1.17 9.51 0.62
CA SER A 32 0.23 9.67 1.03
C SER A 32 0.41 9.42 2.53
N ALA A 33 -0.45 10.01 3.36
CA ALA A 33 -0.44 9.79 4.81
C ALA A 33 -0.72 8.32 5.17
N MET A 34 -1.68 7.68 4.50
CA MET A 34 -2.03 6.28 4.72
C MET A 34 -0.86 5.35 4.43
N VAL A 35 -0.23 5.44 3.25
CA VAL A 35 0.91 4.58 2.91
C VAL A 35 2.13 4.87 3.79
N GLY A 36 2.29 6.13 4.22
CA GLY A 36 3.29 6.54 5.20
C GLY A 36 3.07 5.91 6.58
N LEU A 37 1.83 5.82 7.06
CA LEU A 37 1.48 5.15 8.32
C LEU A 37 1.64 3.63 8.23
N MET A 38 1.28 3.02 7.09
CA MET A 38 1.49 1.60 6.84
C MET A 38 2.99 1.21 6.86
N ASN A 39 3.87 2.12 6.45
CA ASN A 39 5.31 1.95 6.59
C ASN A 39 5.79 2.23 8.03
N THR A 40 5.54 3.43 8.56
CA THR A 40 6.21 3.90 9.79
C THR A 40 5.58 3.41 11.09
N ARG A 41 4.26 3.20 11.11
CA ARG A 41 3.55 2.75 12.33
C ARG A 41 3.19 1.28 12.30
N LEU A 42 2.67 0.78 11.19
CA LEU A 42 2.33 -0.64 11.08
C LEU A 42 3.53 -1.50 10.71
N GLY A 43 4.54 -0.93 10.03
CA GLY A 43 5.75 -1.66 9.65
C GLY A 43 5.53 -2.74 8.58
N ILE A 44 4.38 -2.74 7.89
CA ILE A 44 4.01 -3.80 6.92
C ILE A 44 4.53 -3.51 5.50
N LEU A 45 4.75 -2.23 5.17
CA LEU A 45 5.35 -1.83 3.91
C LEU A 45 6.86 -1.61 4.09
N ARG A 46 7.60 -1.88 3.02
CA ARG A 46 8.95 -1.37 2.78
C ARG A 46 8.84 -0.18 1.86
N ILE A 47 9.67 0.85 2.09
CA ILE A 47 9.85 1.97 1.17
C ILE A 47 11.24 1.88 0.56
N ASP A 48 11.30 1.91 -0.76
CA ASP A 48 12.53 2.21 -1.51
C ASP A 48 12.35 3.58 -2.18
N VAL A 49 13.31 4.48 -1.98
CA VAL A 49 13.29 5.82 -2.57
C VAL A 49 13.96 5.75 -3.94
N LYS A 50 13.23 6.04 -5.01
CA LYS A 50 13.79 6.17 -6.38
C LYS A 50 13.61 7.59 -6.88
N GLY A 51 14.68 8.38 -6.79
CA GLY A 51 14.60 9.82 -7.04
C GLY A 51 13.66 10.47 -6.03
N ASP A 52 12.69 11.25 -6.51
CA ASP A 52 11.70 11.93 -5.67
C ASP A 52 10.46 11.08 -5.33
N HIS A 53 10.42 9.82 -5.80
CA HIS A 53 9.26 8.96 -5.62
C HIS A 53 9.53 7.85 -4.62
N ASN A 54 8.63 7.74 -3.64
CA ASN A 54 8.57 6.58 -2.74
C ASN A 54 7.92 5.40 -3.45
N ILE A 55 8.60 4.27 -3.44
CA ILE A 55 8.11 2.99 -3.93
C ILE A 55 7.82 2.09 -2.73
N TYR A 56 6.55 1.72 -2.59
CA TYR A 56 6.03 0.88 -1.53
C TYR A 56 5.92 -0.57 -2.00
N SER A 57 6.38 -1.50 -1.19
CA SER A 57 6.19 -2.93 -1.40
C SER A 57 5.80 -3.62 -0.10
N LEU A 58 5.00 -4.67 -0.17
CA LEU A 58 4.65 -5.46 1.01
C LEU A 58 5.86 -6.27 1.46
N LYS A 59 6.20 -6.19 2.75
CA LYS A 59 7.23 -7.05 3.34
C LYS A 59 6.78 -8.52 3.28
N ILE A 60 7.67 -9.40 2.84
CA ILE A 60 7.34 -10.80 2.55
C ILE A 60 6.79 -11.56 3.75
N GLU A 61 7.27 -11.24 4.96
CA GLU A 61 6.82 -11.80 6.23
C GLU A 61 5.33 -11.53 6.54
N TYR A 62 4.79 -10.43 6.02
CA TYR A 62 3.37 -10.06 6.19
C TYR A 62 2.47 -10.60 5.07
N LYS A 63 3.04 -11.16 4.00
CA LYS A 63 2.24 -11.65 2.85
C LYS A 63 1.31 -12.79 3.24
N ASN A 64 1.82 -13.76 4.02
CA ASN A 64 1.02 -14.89 4.47
C ASN A 64 -0.04 -14.48 5.50
N VAL A 65 0.32 -13.61 6.45
CA VAL A 65 -0.60 -13.09 7.47
C VAL A 65 -1.75 -12.32 6.83
N LEU A 66 -1.45 -11.41 5.88
CA LEU A 66 -2.49 -10.67 5.18
C LEU A 66 -3.37 -11.57 4.34
N LYS A 67 -2.81 -12.58 3.67
CA LYS A 67 -3.62 -13.56 2.94
C LYS A 67 -4.60 -14.28 3.87
N THR A 68 -4.14 -14.76 5.02
CA THR A 68 -5.00 -15.42 6.01
C THR A 68 -6.09 -14.49 6.56
N ILE A 69 -5.78 -13.24 6.87
CA ILE A 69 -6.79 -12.28 7.34
C ILE A 69 -7.86 -12.03 6.28
N MET A 70 -7.45 -11.92 5.01
CA MET A 70 -8.35 -11.64 3.90
C MET A 70 -9.16 -12.86 3.43
N ASP A 71 -8.69 -14.09 3.68
CA ASP A 71 -9.45 -15.30 3.39
C ASP A 71 -10.53 -15.58 4.46
N ASN A 72 -10.44 -14.93 5.63
CA ASN A 72 -11.38 -15.06 6.75
C ASN A 72 -12.41 -13.92 6.83
N TYR A 73 -12.46 -13.02 5.83
CA TYR A 73 -13.38 -11.89 5.70
C TYR A 73 -13.88 -11.76 4.26
#